data_AF-A0A812RKU6-F1
#
_entry.id   AF-A0A812RKU6-F1
#
_cell.length_a   1.000
_cell.length_b   1.000
_cell.length_c   1.000
_cell.angle_alpha   90.00
_cell.angle_beta   90.00
_cell.angle_gamma   90.00
#
_symmetry.space_group_name_H-M   'P 1'
#
loop_
_entity.id
_entity.type
_entity.pdbx_description
1 polymer ?
#
loop_
_entity_poly.entity_id
_entity_poly.type
_entity_poly.pdbx_seq_one_letter_code
_entity_poly.pdbx_strand_id
1 'polypeptide(L)'
;EMYAKRNEAQLPLDIIQIHHGQEEFESTLKRRRYNLVPPTQITGYEMVCHLEGTWAYQRWDGQFVIREAPPQLLCADAVSRLIYVDVSTKEFGPLISPTSSAWERPPYGFPALFFVPLSSGASLWLRVHKADELRVCYLEPRGSSRVTRHGLAAVRASSRTAEPVVVSFIGVCMLHAFADGNCYLPLVKDLMTGYAAAAEQKEPQLAPLEARPHQVEAIGRSCHRSSSSSSCSSNYLVLVFVVVILAVLEQLRKK
;
A
#
# COMPACT_ATOMS: atom_id res chain seq x y z
N GLU A 1 -1.02 32.25 -17.89
CA GLU A 1 -1.02 32.82 -16.52
C GLU A 1 -1.92 32.12 -15.50
N MET A 2 -2.66 31.05 -15.85
CA MET A 2 -3.57 30.36 -14.91
C MET A 2 -2.90 29.34 -13.95
N TYR A 3 -1.57 29.15 -14.03
CA TYR A 3 -0.82 28.17 -13.23
C TYR A 3 0.26 28.79 -12.32
N ALA A 4 0.35 30.13 -12.24
CA ALA A 4 1.48 30.81 -11.58
C ALA A 4 1.25 31.18 -10.09
N LYS A 5 0.21 30.65 -9.44
CA LYS A 5 -0.01 30.84 -7.99
C LYS A 5 -0.29 29.50 -7.30
N ARG A 6 0.75 28.73 -7.04
CA ARG A 6 0.75 27.64 -6.06
C ARG A 6 2.15 27.51 -5.44
N ASN A 7 2.55 28.55 -4.74
CA ASN A 7 3.60 28.47 -3.72
C ASN A 7 2.96 28.86 -2.39
N GLU A 8 2.26 27.90 -1.80
CA GLU A 8 2.14 27.79 -0.35
C GLU A 8 2.54 26.35 -0.03
N ALA A 9 3.70 26.22 0.59
CA ALA A 9 4.33 24.97 0.97
C ALA A 9 3.46 24.23 1.99
N GLN A 10 2.57 23.37 1.49
CA GLN A 10 1.91 22.28 2.21
C GLN A 10 1.14 21.53 1.13
N LEU A 11 1.65 20.38 0.68
CA LEU A 11 0.79 19.38 0.05
C LEU A 11 0.32 18.46 1.19
N PRO A 12 -0.74 18.80 1.95
CA PRO A 12 -1.31 17.81 2.85
C PRO A 12 -1.99 16.78 1.95
N LEU A 13 -1.38 15.61 1.82
CA LEU A 13 -2.16 14.44 1.45
C LEU A 13 -3.32 14.37 2.43
N ASP A 14 -4.53 14.19 1.90
CA ASP A 14 -5.62 13.71 2.73
C ASP A 14 -5.19 12.33 3.25
N ILE A 15 -4.85 12.24 4.55
CA ILE A 15 -4.41 11.00 5.19
C ILE A 15 -5.61 10.35 5.85
N ILE A 16 -5.98 9.17 5.38
CA ILE A 16 -7.05 8.36 5.94
C ILE A 16 -6.44 7.29 6.83
N GLN A 17 -6.84 7.29 8.10
CA GLN A 17 -6.51 6.22 9.04
C GLN A 17 -7.42 5.01 8.84
N ILE A 18 -6.84 3.82 8.84
CA ILE A 18 -7.52 2.53 8.71
C ILE A 18 -7.18 1.70 9.94
N HIS A 19 -8.20 1.30 10.71
CA HIS A 19 -8.00 0.61 11.99
C HIS A 19 -8.46 -0.85 11.99
N HIS A 20 -9.26 -1.24 10.99
CA HIS A 20 -9.90 -2.55 10.94
C HIS A 20 -9.25 -3.52 9.94
N GLY A 21 -8.01 -3.25 9.51
CA GLY A 21 -7.23 -4.12 8.64
C GLY A 21 -7.46 -3.89 7.15
N GLN A 22 -6.97 -4.82 6.33
CA GLN A 22 -6.95 -4.68 4.86
C GLN A 22 -8.33 -4.76 4.21
N GLU A 23 -9.31 -5.44 4.84
CA GLU A 23 -10.68 -5.45 4.32
C GLU A 23 -11.28 -4.03 4.30
N GLU A 24 -11.12 -3.28 5.39
CA GLU A 24 -11.54 -1.88 5.48
C GLU A 24 -10.74 -0.99 4.50
N PHE A 25 -9.43 -1.19 4.42
CA PHE A 25 -8.57 -0.48 3.47
C PHE A 25 -9.07 -0.67 2.04
N GLU A 26 -9.30 -1.91 1.61
CA GLU A 26 -9.79 -2.25 0.27
C GLU A 26 -11.19 -1.68 0.01
N SER A 27 -12.08 -1.73 1.00
CA SER A 27 -13.41 -1.10 0.92
C SER A 27 -13.31 0.42 0.77
N THR A 28 -12.40 1.05 1.51
CA THR A 28 -12.17 2.50 1.45
C THR A 28 -11.58 2.91 0.10
N LEU A 29 -10.62 2.16 -0.42
CA LEU A 29 -10.09 2.37 -1.77
C LEU A 29 -11.20 2.27 -2.83
N LYS A 30 -12.05 1.24 -2.76
CA LYS A 30 -13.20 1.10 -3.66
C LYS A 30 -14.14 2.30 -3.57
N ARG A 31 -14.50 2.73 -2.36
CA ARG A 31 -15.37 3.89 -2.13
C ARG A 31 -14.77 5.18 -2.67
N ARG A 32 -13.48 5.44 -2.45
CA ARG A 32 -12.78 6.63 -2.97
C ARG A 32 -12.74 6.61 -4.49
N ARG A 33 -12.48 5.44 -5.10
CA ARG A 33 -12.57 5.25 -6.55
C ARG A 33 -13.92 5.65 -7.13
N TYR A 34 -15.03 5.27 -6.49
CA TYR A 34 -16.38 5.61 -6.96
C TYR A 34 -16.77 7.08 -6.73
N ASN A 35 -16.13 7.75 -5.76
CA ASN A 35 -16.37 9.16 -5.43
C ASN A 35 -15.18 10.04 -5.86
N LEU A 36 -14.51 9.67 -6.96
CA LEU A 36 -13.39 10.42 -7.49
C LEU A 36 -13.83 11.83 -7.87
N VAL A 37 -13.19 12.84 -7.29
CA VAL A 37 -13.33 14.23 -7.74
C VAL A 37 -12.40 14.44 -8.96
N PRO A 38 -12.93 14.72 -10.16
CA PRO A 38 -12.12 14.91 -11.35
C PRO A 38 -11.12 16.08 -11.23
N PRO A 39 -9.98 16.05 -11.95
CA PRO A 39 -9.52 14.96 -12.83
C PRO A 39 -8.76 13.85 -12.10
N THR A 40 -8.20 14.15 -10.91
CA THR A 40 -7.26 13.30 -10.18
C THR A 40 -7.47 13.46 -8.67
N GLN A 41 -7.26 12.37 -7.92
CA GLN A 41 -7.21 12.39 -6.46
C GLN A 41 -6.00 11.58 -5.99
N ILE A 42 -5.21 12.20 -5.10
CA ILE A 42 -4.07 11.58 -4.44
C ILE A 42 -4.40 11.55 -2.95
N THR A 43 -4.30 10.38 -2.33
CA THR A 43 -4.72 10.17 -0.94
C THR A 43 -3.66 9.32 -0.23
N GLY A 44 -3.26 9.75 0.96
CA GLY A 44 -2.44 8.96 1.87
C GLY A 44 -3.34 8.04 2.69
N TYR A 45 -2.86 6.84 2.99
CA TYR A 45 -3.54 5.91 3.88
C TYR A 45 -2.55 5.43 4.92
N GLU A 46 -2.97 5.42 6.18
CA GLU A 46 -2.20 4.85 7.28
C GLU A 46 -3.01 3.74 7.90
N MET A 47 -2.49 2.52 7.80
CA MET A 47 -3.13 1.34 8.39
C MET A 47 -2.46 1.02 9.71
N VAL A 48 -3.24 1.08 10.78
CA VAL A 48 -2.80 0.85 12.15
C VAL A 48 -2.96 -0.64 12.47
N CYS A 49 -1.84 -1.35 12.54
CA CYS A 49 -1.79 -2.80 12.73
C CYS A 49 -1.26 -3.16 14.12
N HIS A 50 -2.09 -3.71 14.99
CA HIS A 50 -1.63 -4.28 16.26
C HIS A 50 -1.13 -5.71 16.02
N LEU A 51 0.13 -5.93 15.73
CA LEU A 51 0.61 -7.27 15.35
C LEU A 51 1.08 -8.09 16.53
N GLU A 52 1.67 -7.44 17.53
CA GLU A 52 2.22 -8.10 18.69
C GLU A 52 1.13 -8.79 19.54
N GLY A 53 1.47 -9.98 20.03
CA GLY A 53 0.62 -10.85 20.82
C GLY A 53 0.64 -12.30 20.36
N THR A 54 -0.15 -13.11 21.04
CA THR A 54 -0.39 -14.52 20.71
C THR A 54 -1.55 -14.65 19.73
N TRP A 55 -1.35 -15.50 18.72
CA TRP A 55 -2.30 -15.80 17.66
C TRP A 55 -2.54 -17.30 17.61
N ALA A 56 -3.81 -17.69 17.47
CA ALA A 56 -4.22 -19.10 17.37
C ALA A 56 -4.75 -19.40 15.97
N TYR A 57 -4.30 -20.50 15.37
CA TYR A 57 -4.83 -20.96 14.10
C TYR A 57 -6.28 -21.44 14.25
N GLN A 58 -7.17 -21.10 13.33
CA GLN A 58 -8.59 -21.45 13.43
C GLN A 58 -8.89 -22.92 13.14
N ARG A 59 -8.10 -23.56 12.27
CA ARG A 59 -8.37 -24.93 11.79
C ARG A 59 -7.40 -25.97 12.33
N TRP A 60 -6.27 -25.52 12.87
CA TRP A 60 -5.16 -26.36 13.30
C TRP A 60 -4.88 -26.06 14.77
N ASP A 61 -4.58 -27.10 15.54
CA ASP A 61 -4.17 -26.94 16.93
C ASP A 61 -2.73 -26.42 16.95
N GLY A 62 -2.59 -25.11 17.10
CA GLY A 62 -1.31 -24.43 17.04
C GLY A 62 -1.43 -22.95 17.32
N GLN A 63 -0.36 -22.41 17.90
CA GLN A 63 -0.26 -21.00 18.21
C GLN A 63 1.11 -20.48 17.82
N PHE A 64 1.13 -19.22 17.40
CA PHE A 64 2.36 -18.48 17.19
C PHE A 64 2.27 -17.15 17.93
N VAL A 65 3.44 -16.56 18.14
CA VAL A 65 3.57 -15.27 18.81
C VAL A 65 4.31 -14.33 17.88
N ILE A 66 3.79 -13.12 17.76
CA ILE A 66 4.53 -12.01 17.16
C ILE A 66 4.93 -11.09 18.32
N ARG A 67 6.20 -10.74 18.43
CA ARG A 67 6.71 -9.81 19.47
C ARG A 67 7.83 -8.95 18.95
N GLU A 68 8.21 -7.94 19.71
CA GLU A 68 9.44 -7.20 19.44
C GLU A 68 10.65 -8.16 19.49
N ALA A 69 11.48 -8.08 18.45
CA ALA A 69 12.71 -8.80 18.29
C ALA A 69 13.74 -8.24 19.27
N PRO A 70 14.49 -9.11 19.97
CA PRO A 70 15.62 -8.68 20.77
C PRO A 70 16.60 -7.84 19.93
N PRO A 71 17.27 -6.83 20.52
CA PRO A 71 18.21 -5.98 19.79
C PRO A 71 19.29 -6.74 19.02
N GLN A 72 19.65 -7.94 19.51
CA GLN A 72 20.66 -8.82 18.90
C GLN A 72 20.20 -9.47 17.59
N LEU A 73 18.89 -9.52 17.34
CA LEU A 73 18.28 -10.12 16.13
C LEU A 73 17.79 -9.07 15.14
N LEU A 74 17.96 -7.78 15.45
CA LEU A 74 17.61 -6.70 14.53
C LEU A 74 18.62 -6.65 13.39
N CYS A 75 18.15 -6.88 12.17
CA CYS A 75 18.93 -6.55 10.98
C CYS A 75 18.88 -5.03 10.77
N ALA A 76 19.99 -4.42 10.35
CA ALA A 76 20.07 -2.96 10.16
C ALA A 76 19.01 -2.42 9.16
N ASP A 77 18.56 -3.26 8.23
CA ASP A 77 17.57 -2.95 7.19
C ASP A 77 16.13 -3.39 7.53
N ALA A 78 15.88 -3.89 8.75
CA ALA A 78 14.55 -4.34 9.15
C ALA A 78 13.66 -3.14 9.52
N VAL A 79 12.68 -2.84 8.65
CA VAL A 79 11.66 -1.79 8.88
C VAL A 79 10.76 -2.13 10.06
N SER A 80 10.52 -3.43 10.31
CA SER A 80 9.77 -3.88 11.49
C SER A 80 10.73 -4.52 12.49
N ARG A 81 10.62 -4.10 13.76
CA ARG A 81 11.30 -4.72 14.89
C ARG A 81 10.59 -5.98 15.36
N LEU A 82 9.68 -6.56 14.58
CA LEU A 82 8.88 -7.69 15.03
C LEU A 82 9.47 -9.01 14.55
N ILE A 83 9.36 -10.04 15.38
CA ILE A 83 9.71 -11.42 15.07
C ILE A 83 8.47 -12.30 15.19
N TYR A 84 8.32 -13.20 14.23
CA TYR A 84 7.36 -14.29 14.26
C TYR A 84 8.02 -15.51 14.91
N VAL A 85 7.32 -16.15 15.83
CA VAL A 85 7.77 -17.39 16.48
C VAL A 85 6.59 -18.36 16.56
N ASP A 86 6.68 -19.47 15.84
CA ASP A 86 5.75 -20.59 15.95
C ASP A 86 6.24 -21.55 17.05
N VAL A 87 5.44 -21.70 18.11
CA VAL A 87 5.82 -22.52 19.27
C VAL A 87 5.70 -24.01 18.94
N SER A 88 4.78 -24.38 18.05
CA SER A 88 4.52 -25.76 17.69
C SER A 88 5.58 -26.29 16.73
N THR A 89 5.94 -25.53 15.68
CA THR A 89 6.93 -25.96 14.69
C THR A 89 8.36 -25.59 15.06
N LYS A 90 8.55 -24.74 16.08
CA LYS A 90 9.84 -24.13 16.47
C LYS A 90 10.46 -23.29 15.36
N GLU A 91 9.67 -22.85 14.40
CA GLU A 91 10.11 -21.96 13.34
C GLU A 91 10.01 -20.51 13.79
N PHE A 92 10.94 -19.69 13.34
CA PHE A 92 10.93 -18.27 13.62
C PHE A 92 11.56 -17.49 12.47
N GLY A 93 11.24 -16.20 12.41
CA GLY A 93 11.80 -15.29 11.42
C GLY A 93 11.37 -13.83 11.65
N PRO A 94 12.17 -12.85 11.17
CA PRO A 94 11.81 -11.44 11.27
C PRO A 94 10.61 -11.12 10.37
N LEU A 95 9.78 -10.17 10.78
CA LEU A 95 8.73 -9.60 9.92
C LEU A 95 9.36 -8.56 8.98
N ILE A 96 9.28 -8.83 7.70
CA ILE A 96 9.85 -8.03 6.62
C ILE A 96 8.72 -7.28 5.91
N SER A 97 8.88 -5.97 5.76
CA SER A 97 7.94 -5.11 5.03
C SER A 97 8.20 -5.14 3.52
N PRO A 98 7.21 -4.77 2.67
CA PRO A 98 7.35 -4.77 1.22
C PRO A 98 8.37 -3.78 0.67
N THR A 99 8.83 -2.83 1.47
CA THR A 99 9.89 -1.87 1.12
C THR A 99 11.30 -2.38 1.39
N SER A 100 11.46 -3.53 2.06
CA SER A 100 12.77 -4.11 2.34
C SER A 100 13.32 -4.83 1.10
N SER A 101 14.63 -4.78 0.91
CA SER A 101 15.33 -5.53 -0.14
C SER A 101 15.19 -7.05 0.02
N ALA A 102 14.93 -7.52 1.25
CA ALA A 102 14.72 -8.92 1.57
C ALA A 102 13.26 -9.41 1.33
N TRP A 103 12.38 -8.56 0.79
CA TRP A 103 11.00 -8.91 0.50
C TRP A 103 10.88 -9.95 -0.62
N GLU A 104 10.25 -11.10 -0.32
CA GLU A 104 9.80 -12.04 -1.35
C GLU A 104 8.35 -11.81 -1.75
N ARG A 105 8.09 -11.86 -3.06
CA ARG A 105 6.73 -11.67 -3.59
C ARG A 105 5.80 -12.80 -3.14
N PRO A 106 4.62 -12.48 -2.58
CA PRO A 106 3.66 -13.50 -2.20
C PRO A 106 3.11 -14.25 -3.43
N PRO A 107 2.52 -15.44 -3.24
CA PRO A 107 1.77 -16.13 -4.27
C PRO A 107 0.68 -15.23 -4.90
N TYR A 108 0.40 -15.46 -6.18
CA TYR A 108 -0.61 -14.70 -6.91
C TYR A 108 -1.96 -14.70 -6.16
N GLY A 109 -2.55 -13.51 -6.02
CA GLY A 109 -3.84 -13.33 -5.34
C GLY A 109 -3.77 -13.23 -3.81
N PHE A 110 -2.57 -13.28 -3.20
CA PHE A 110 -2.40 -13.10 -1.76
C PHE A 110 -1.79 -11.72 -1.44
N PRO A 111 -2.59 -10.72 -1.00
CA PRO A 111 -2.10 -9.35 -0.76
C PRO A 111 -1.40 -9.27 0.61
N ALA A 112 -0.20 -9.83 0.70
CA ALA A 112 0.60 -9.80 1.91
C ALA A 112 1.03 -8.38 2.31
N LEU A 113 1.07 -8.14 3.61
CA LEU A 113 1.70 -6.96 4.21
C LEU A 113 3.07 -7.28 4.79
N PHE A 114 3.26 -8.49 5.29
CA PHE A 114 4.52 -8.91 5.88
C PHE A 114 4.96 -10.24 5.28
N PHE A 115 6.26 -10.37 5.15
CA PHE A 115 6.95 -11.57 4.73
C PHE A 115 7.84 -12.03 5.89
N VAL A 116 7.93 -13.33 6.11
CA VAL A 116 8.74 -13.92 7.17
C VAL A 116 9.54 -15.07 6.54
N PRO A 117 10.87 -14.91 6.36
CA PRO A 117 11.75 -16.02 6.04
C PRO A 117 11.96 -16.85 7.30
N LEU A 118 11.58 -18.12 7.26
CA LEU A 118 11.65 -19.01 8.43
C LEU A 118 13.01 -19.70 8.51
N SER A 119 13.40 -20.06 9.73
CA SER A 119 14.66 -20.75 10.05
C SER A 119 14.88 -22.08 9.29
N SER A 120 13.80 -22.72 8.84
CA SER A 120 13.83 -23.96 8.04
C SER A 120 14.12 -23.73 6.55
N GLY A 121 14.11 -22.47 6.09
CA GLY A 121 14.10 -22.12 4.67
C GLY A 121 12.69 -22.07 4.05
N ALA A 122 11.64 -22.27 4.85
CA ALA A 122 10.26 -22.00 4.45
C ALA A 122 9.97 -20.49 4.37
N SER A 123 8.93 -20.14 3.63
CA SER A 123 8.49 -18.76 3.44
C SER A 123 7.06 -18.58 3.96
N LEU A 124 6.83 -17.51 4.73
CA LEU A 124 5.52 -17.21 5.29
C LEU A 124 5.12 -15.77 4.94
N TRP A 125 3.88 -15.58 4.50
CA TRP A 125 3.31 -14.27 4.24
C TRP A 125 2.09 -14.01 5.12
N LEU A 126 2.02 -12.82 5.70
CA LEU A 126 0.94 -12.38 6.56
C LEU A 126 0.11 -11.30 5.88
N ARG A 127 -1.19 -11.45 5.95
CA ARG A 127 -2.20 -10.46 5.58
C ARG A 127 -3.01 -10.12 6.84
N VAL A 128 -3.10 -8.83 7.18
CA VAL A 128 -3.98 -8.36 8.26
C VAL A 128 -5.38 -8.21 7.68
N HIS A 129 -6.16 -9.29 7.69
CA HIS A 129 -7.48 -9.26 7.06
C HIS A 129 -8.46 -8.38 7.83
N LYS A 130 -8.52 -8.58 9.16
CA LYS A 130 -9.25 -7.74 10.11
C LYS A 130 -8.33 -7.38 11.28
N ALA A 131 -8.78 -6.47 12.15
CA ALA A 131 -7.98 -5.99 13.28
C ALA A 131 -7.43 -7.11 14.21
N ASP A 132 -8.19 -8.21 14.35
CA ASP A 132 -7.82 -9.37 15.16
C ASP A 132 -7.84 -10.68 14.36
N GLU A 133 -7.74 -10.58 13.03
CA GLU A 133 -7.72 -11.74 12.12
C GLU A 133 -6.58 -11.61 11.10
N LEU A 134 -5.63 -12.55 11.15
CA LEU A 134 -4.59 -12.72 10.15
C LEU A 134 -4.96 -13.82 9.18
N ARG A 135 -4.61 -13.61 7.91
CA ARG A 135 -4.48 -14.69 6.94
C ARG A 135 -3.00 -14.97 6.74
N VAL A 136 -2.64 -16.24 6.78
CA VAL A 136 -1.26 -16.71 6.68
C VAL A 136 -1.17 -17.56 5.42
N CYS A 137 -0.19 -17.26 4.57
CA CYS A 137 0.19 -18.12 3.47
C CYS A 137 1.55 -18.71 3.77
N TYR A 138 1.61 -20.04 3.92
CA TYR A 138 2.85 -20.75 4.20
C TYR A 138 3.29 -21.51 2.95
N LEU A 139 4.60 -21.46 2.67
CA LEU A 139 5.27 -22.19 1.60
C LEU A 139 6.46 -22.97 2.18
N GLU A 140 6.47 -24.27 1.91
CA GLU A 140 7.53 -25.18 2.33
C GLU A 140 8.91 -24.84 1.73
N PRO A 141 10.02 -25.31 2.35
CA PRO A 141 11.37 -25.05 1.88
C PRO A 141 11.61 -25.61 0.46
N ARG A 142 12.47 -24.92 -0.30
CA ARG A 142 12.91 -25.38 -1.63
C ARG A 142 13.70 -26.70 -1.48
N GLY A 143 13.07 -27.81 -1.84
CA GLY A 143 13.61 -29.15 -1.66
C GLY A 143 12.56 -30.20 -1.31
N SER A 144 11.36 -29.76 -0.87
CA SER A 144 10.21 -30.65 -0.84
C SER A 144 9.77 -31.00 -2.27
N SER A 145 9.37 -32.25 -2.49
CA SER A 145 9.00 -32.77 -3.82
C SER A 145 7.76 -32.09 -4.41
N ARG A 146 7.04 -31.29 -3.63
CA ARG A 146 5.87 -30.51 -4.04
C ARG A 146 5.89 -29.13 -3.35
N VAL A 147 5.64 -28.08 -4.12
CA VAL A 147 5.34 -26.74 -3.60
C VAL A 147 3.94 -26.79 -2.97
N THR A 148 3.87 -27.11 -1.68
CA THR A 148 2.61 -27.07 -0.94
C THR A 148 2.37 -25.65 -0.42
N ARG A 149 1.18 -25.11 -0.68
CA ARG A 149 0.75 -23.81 -0.17
C ARG A 149 -0.39 -24.02 0.82
N HIS A 150 -0.21 -23.55 2.04
CA HIS A 150 -1.27 -23.60 3.05
C HIS A 150 -1.84 -22.19 3.25
N GLY A 151 -3.15 -22.05 3.02
CA GLY A 151 -3.90 -20.86 3.38
C GLY A 151 -4.52 -21.07 4.75
N LEU A 152 -3.94 -20.44 5.78
CA LEU A 152 -4.40 -20.53 7.16
C LEU A 152 -5.06 -19.22 7.59
N ALA A 153 -5.94 -19.32 8.56
CA ALA A 153 -6.51 -18.17 9.27
C ALA A 153 -6.10 -18.26 10.73
N ALA A 154 -5.69 -17.13 11.30
CA ALA A 154 -5.32 -17.03 12.69
C ALA A 154 -6.09 -15.86 13.34
N VAL A 155 -6.57 -16.09 14.56
CA VAL A 155 -7.29 -15.09 15.35
C VAL A 155 -6.46 -14.74 16.56
N ARG A 156 -6.51 -13.48 16.98
CA ARG A 156 -5.81 -13.05 18.18
C ARG A 156 -6.35 -13.78 19.42
N ALA A 157 -5.45 -14.34 20.21
CA ALA A 157 -5.77 -15.04 21.45
C ALA A 157 -5.54 -14.19 22.71
N SER A 158 -4.93 -13.00 22.57
CA SER A 158 -4.52 -12.11 23.67
C SER A 158 -5.00 -10.67 23.47
N SER A 159 -4.94 -9.82 24.50
CA SER A 159 -5.33 -8.40 24.40
C SER A 159 -4.28 -7.57 23.65
N ARG A 160 -4.71 -6.43 23.08
CA ARG A 160 -3.82 -5.46 22.38
C ARG A 160 -3.07 -4.61 23.41
N THR A 161 -1.91 -5.06 23.84
CA THR A 161 -1.12 -4.37 24.87
C THR A 161 0.07 -3.59 24.31
N ALA A 162 0.40 -3.79 23.03
CA ALA A 162 1.60 -3.24 22.40
C ALA A 162 1.29 -2.09 21.43
N GLU A 163 2.33 -1.27 21.19
CA GLU A 163 2.31 -0.19 20.21
C GLU A 163 1.97 -0.72 18.81
N PRO A 164 1.09 -0.03 18.06
CA PRO A 164 0.73 -0.46 16.71
C PRO A 164 1.86 -0.22 15.72
N VAL A 165 1.97 -1.12 14.75
CA VAL A 165 2.74 -0.90 13.52
C VAL A 165 1.88 -0.12 12.53
N VAL A 166 2.35 1.05 12.10
CA VAL A 166 1.66 1.84 11.08
C VAL A 166 2.25 1.53 9.70
N VAL A 167 1.41 1.09 8.78
CA VAL A 167 1.79 0.84 7.38
C VAL A 167 1.17 1.92 6.50
N SER A 168 2.01 2.68 5.80
CA SER A 168 1.56 3.79 4.96
C SER A 168 1.47 3.39 3.48
N PHE A 169 0.44 3.91 2.81
CA PHE A 169 0.20 3.74 1.38
C PHE A 169 -0.13 5.08 0.74
N ILE A 170 0.21 5.23 -0.54
CA ILE A 170 -0.28 6.31 -1.38
C ILE A 170 -1.18 5.70 -2.44
N GLY A 171 -2.42 6.18 -2.52
CA GLY A 171 -3.35 5.87 -3.59
C GLY A 171 -3.43 7.03 -4.58
N VAL A 172 -3.23 6.72 -5.86
CA VAL A 172 -3.41 7.67 -6.96
C VAL A 172 -4.57 7.19 -7.83
N CYS A 173 -5.60 8.02 -7.96
CA CYS A 173 -6.77 7.77 -8.78
C CYS A 173 -6.88 8.86 -9.83
N MET A 174 -7.05 8.48 -11.10
CA MET A 174 -7.26 9.44 -12.19
C MET A 174 -8.38 8.97 -13.10
N LEU A 175 -9.16 9.92 -13.61
CA LEU A 175 -10.10 9.64 -14.68
C LEU A 175 -9.33 9.21 -15.94
N HIS A 176 -9.76 8.12 -16.58
CA HIS A 176 -9.10 7.62 -17.78
C HIS A 176 -9.11 8.59 -18.97
N ALA A 177 -9.98 9.61 -18.96
CA ALA A 177 -9.95 10.68 -19.94
C ALA A 177 -8.65 11.55 -19.86
N PHE A 178 -7.93 11.47 -18.74
CA PHE A 178 -6.73 12.25 -18.46
C PHE A 178 -5.45 11.41 -18.37
N ALA A 179 -5.57 10.08 -18.23
CA ALA A 179 -4.44 9.16 -18.24
C ALA A 179 -4.80 7.73 -18.62
N ASP A 180 -3.81 7.05 -19.17
CA ASP A 180 -3.79 5.60 -19.30
C ASP A 180 -2.89 4.95 -18.25
N GLY A 181 -2.73 3.64 -18.33
CA GLY A 181 -1.87 2.86 -17.42
C GLY A 181 -0.39 3.29 -17.42
N ASN A 182 0.11 3.91 -18.50
CA ASN A 182 1.50 4.32 -18.61
C ASN A 182 1.79 5.65 -17.89
N CYS A 183 0.76 6.45 -17.60
CA CYS A 183 0.92 7.74 -16.94
C CYS A 183 1.24 7.62 -15.43
N TYR A 184 0.88 6.50 -14.78
CA TYR A 184 0.96 6.40 -13.31
C TYR A 184 2.37 6.40 -12.76
N LEU A 185 3.32 5.70 -13.41
CA LEU A 185 4.70 5.62 -12.93
C LEU A 185 5.40 6.99 -13.00
N PRO A 186 5.36 7.72 -14.14
CA PRO A 186 5.86 9.10 -14.18
C PRO A 186 5.16 10.02 -13.17
N LEU A 187 3.84 9.95 -13.06
CA LEU A 187 3.06 10.77 -12.12
C LEU A 187 3.50 10.57 -10.67
N VAL A 188 3.68 9.32 -10.26
CA VAL A 188 4.17 8.98 -8.91
C VAL A 188 5.59 9.46 -8.72
N LYS A 189 6.46 9.30 -9.72
CA LYS A 189 7.85 9.76 -9.65
C LYS A 189 7.88 11.27 -9.41
N ASP A 190 7.15 12.04 -10.20
CA ASP A 190 7.07 13.50 -10.08
C ASP A 190 6.48 13.92 -8.73
N LEU A 191 5.43 13.21 -8.26
CA LEU A 191 4.86 13.41 -6.94
C LEU A 191 5.92 13.22 -5.84
N MET A 192 6.66 12.12 -5.87
CA MET A 192 7.68 11.82 -4.86
C MET A 192 8.87 12.80 -4.92
N THR A 193 9.27 13.23 -6.12
CA THR A 193 10.25 14.31 -6.29
C THR A 193 9.75 15.62 -5.69
N GLY A 194 8.48 15.95 -5.91
CA GLY A 194 7.80 17.08 -5.27
C GLY A 194 7.84 17.00 -3.74
N TYR A 195 7.48 15.85 -3.17
CA TYR A 195 7.52 15.61 -1.72
C TYR A 195 8.92 15.74 -1.15
N ALA A 196 9.93 15.16 -1.81
CA ALA A 196 11.31 15.23 -1.34
C ALA A 196 11.82 16.68 -1.30
N ALA A 197 11.54 17.46 -2.33
CA ALA A 197 11.91 18.88 -2.38
C ALA A 197 11.16 19.71 -1.33
N ALA A 198 9.84 19.50 -1.19
CA ALA A 198 9.02 20.19 -0.18
C ALA A 198 9.48 19.88 1.25
N ALA A 199 9.85 18.63 1.54
CA ALA A 199 10.38 18.22 2.84
C ALA A 199 11.73 18.89 3.19
N GLU A 200 12.48 19.32 2.18
CA GLU A 200 13.72 20.09 2.33
C GLU A 200 13.52 21.60 2.15
N GLN A 201 12.27 22.06 2.01
CA GLN A 201 11.93 23.45 1.69
C GLN A 201 12.63 23.97 0.42
N LYS A 202 12.78 23.11 -0.59
CA LYS A 202 13.39 23.40 -1.89
C LYS A 202 12.36 23.32 -3.01
N GLU A 203 12.68 23.94 -4.14
CA GLU A 203 11.91 23.75 -5.37
C GLU A 203 12.19 22.37 -5.99
N PRO A 204 11.16 21.66 -6.49
CA PRO A 204 11.35 20.36 -7.12
C PRO A 204 12.04 20.47 -8.49
N GLN A 205 13.09 19.69 -8.66
CA GLN A 205 13.83 19.57 -9.93
C GLN A 205 13.11 18.55 -10.83
N LEU A 206 12.01 18.97 -11.46
CA LEU A 206 11.29 18.15 -12.44
C LEU A 206 11.87 18.34 -13.84
N ALA A 207 11.86 17.27 -14.64
CA ALA A 207 12.24 17.38 -16.04
C ALA A 207 11.26 18.31 -16.78
N PRO A 208 11.73 19.24 -17.64
CA PRO A 208 10.85 20.05 -18.45
C PRO A 208 9.94 19.16 -19.31
N LEU A 209 8.66 19.49 -19.39
CA LEU A 209 7.76 18.86 -20.33
C LEU A 209 8.23 19.20 -21.74
N GLU A 210 8.57 18.19 -22.54
CA GLU A 210 8.80 18.34 -23.98
C GLU A 210 7.46 18.69 -24.66
N ALA A 211 7.09 19.97 -24.62
CA ALA A 211 5.86 20.43 -25.24
C ALA A 211 5.95 20.23 -26.75
N ARG A 212 5.13 19.32 -27.30
CA ARG A 212 4.84 19.34 -28.75
C ARG A 212 3.83 20.46 -29.01
N PRO A 213 4.16 21.48 -29.84
CA PRO A 213 3.31 22.67 -30.03
C PRO A 213 1.89 22.41 -30.56
N HIS A 214 1.57 21.21 -31.07
CA HIS A 214 0.34 20.93 -31.80
C HIS A 214 -0.79 20.27 -30.98
N GLN A 215 -0.63 20.00 -29.69
CA GLN A 215 -1.66 19.30 -28.89
C GLN A 215 -2.53 20.22 -28.00
N VAL A 216 -2.17 21.48 -27.82
CA VAL A 216 -2.91 22.38 -26.90
C VAL A 216 -4.23 22.89 -27.50
N GLU A 217 -4.35 23.00 -28.83
CA GLU A 217 -5.59 23.49 -29.47
C GLU A 217 -6.73 22.46 -29.59
N ALA A 218 -6.43 21.16 -29.49
CA ALA A 218 -7.42 20.10 -29.70
C ALA A 218 -8.37 19.93 -28.50
N ILE A 219 -7.92 20.27 -27.28
CA ILE A 219 -8.70 20.06 -26.05
C ILE A 219 -9.78 21.15 -25.88
N GLY A 220 -9.53 22.37 -26.37
CA GLY A 220 -10.49 23.48 -26.29
C GLY A 220 -11.65 23.41 -27.28
N ARG A 221 -11.48 22.78 -28.45
CA ARG A 221 -12.51 22.74 -29.50
C ARG A 221 -13.48 21.56 -29.42
N SER A 222 -13.12 20.48 -28.72
CA SER A 222 -14.00 19.32 -28.56
C SER A 222 -15.16 19.57 -27.59
N CYS A 223 -14.99 20.45 -26.59
CA CYS A 223 -16.01 20.75 -25.58
C CYS A 223 -17.08 21.79 -26.00
N HIS A 224 -16.99 22.39 -27.18
CA HIS A 224 -17.95 23.43 -27.64
C HIS A 224 -18.89 22.99 -28.77
N ARG A 225 -18.93 21.70 -29.12
CA ARG A 225 -19.81 21.20 -30.21
C ARG A 225 -20.89 20.22 -29.79
N SER A 226 -21.13 20.04 -28.49
CA SER A 226 -22.12 19.10 -27.96
C SER A 226 -23.11 19.74 -26.97
N SER A 227 -23.55 20.97 -27.25
CA SER A 227 -24.70 21.59 -26.60
C SER A 227 -25.88 21.69 -27.55
N SER A 228 -26.46 20.55 -27.90
CA SER A 228 -27.84 20.48 -28.40
C SER A 228 -28.44 19.10 -28.06
N SER A 229 -29.41 19.11 -27.13
CA SER A 229 -30.52 18.17 -27.00
C SER A 229 -30.24 16.67 -27.12
N SER A 230 -30.25 15.96 -25.98
CA SER A 230 -31.19 14.86 -25.71
C SER A 230 -30.84 14.18 -24.39
N SER A 231 -31.87 13.96 -23.57
CA SER A 231 -31.82 13.11 -22.39
C SER A 231 -31.32 11.72 -22.80
N CYS A 232 -30.08 11.41 -22.47
CA CYS A 232 -29.52 10.08 -22.64
C CYS A 232 -28.79 9.74 -21.34
N SER A 233 -29.51 9.03 -20.46
CA SER A 233 -28.96 8.28 -19.34
C SER A 233 -28.07 7.17 -19.89
N SER A 234 -26.90 7.54 -20.38
CA SER A 234 -25.82 6.63 -20.74
C SER A 234 -24.87 6.53 -19.56
N ASN A 235 -24.81 5.33 -18.99
CA ASN A 235 -23.76 4.90 -18.08
C ASN A 235 -22.40 5.14 -18.76
N TYR A 236 -21.78 6.29 -18.51
CA TYR A 236 -20.37 6.48 -18.83
C TYR A 236 -19.61 5.42 -18.04
N LEU A 237 -19.04 4.48 -18.76
CA LEU A 237 -18.12 3.48 -18.22
C LEU A 237 -16.87 4.25 -17.77
N VAL A 238 -16.91 4.86 -16.58
CA VAL A 238 -15.77 5.51 -15.96
C VAL A 238 -14.82 4.41 -15.53
N LEU A 239 -13.91 4.03 -16.43
CA LEU A 239 -12.74 3.25 -16.05
C LEU A 239 -11.88 4.16 -15.15
N VAL A 240 -11.87 3.86 -13.85
CA VAL A 240 -10.96 4.48 -12.89
C VAL A 240 -9.89 3.46 -12.55
N PHE A 241 -8.63 3.81 -12.80
CA PHE A 241 -7.49 3.01 -12.38
C PHE A 241 -7.01 3.52 -11.02
N VAL A 242 -6.71 2.60 -10.12
CA VAL A 242 -6.19 2.88 -8.77
C VAL A 242 -4.83 2.24 -8.68
N VAL A 243 -3.79 3.05 -8.54
CA VAL A 243 -2.45 2.56 -8.23
C VAL A 243 -2.19 2.82 -6.76
N VAL A 244 -1.97 1.72 -6.02
CA VAL A 244 -1.60 1.76 -4.60
C VAL A 244 -0.12 1.46 -4.52
N ILE A 245 0.64 2.40 -3.97
CA ILE A 245 2.08 2.26 -3.76
C ILE A 245 2.31 2.22 -2.26
N LEU A 246 3.00 1.18 -1.81
CA LEU A 246 3.55 1.17 -0.46
C LEU A 246 4.65 2.23 -0.41
N ALA A 247 4.37 3.31 0.29
CA ALA A 247 5.32 4.39 0.52
C ALA A 247 5.44 4.53 2.03
N VAL A 248 6.62 4.24 2.56
CA VAL A 248 6.92 4.48 3.98
C VAL A 248 7.01 5.99 4.16
N LEU A 249 5.89 6.61 4.59
CA LEU A 249 5.83 8.01 5.00
C LEU A 249 6.65 8.28 6.27
N GLU A 250 7.23 7.25 6.90
CA GLU A 250 8.04 7.36 8.10
C GLU A 250 9.29 8.25 7.93
N GLN A 251 9.79 8.42 6.69
CA GLN A 251 10.86 9.36 6.37
C GLN A 251 10.43 10.84 6.43
N LEU A 252 9.14 11.14 6.28
CA LEU A 252 8.60 12.50 6.37
C LEU A 252 8.22 12.91 7.79
N ARG A 253 8.13 11.96 8.73
CA ARG A 253 7.74 12.21 10.13
C ARG A 253 8.93 12.47 11.06
N LYS A 254 10.16 12.17 10.61
CA LYS A 254 11.40 12.33 11.38
C LYS A 254 12.15 13.65 11.12
N LYS A 255 11.55 14.60 10.41
CA LYS A 255 12.05 15.97 10.21
C LYS A 255 10.98 16.97 10.62
#